data_AF-A0A255PAK4-F1
#
_entry.id   AF-A0A255PAK4-F1
#
_cell.length_a   1.000
_cell.length_b   1.000
_cell.length_c   1.000
_cell.angle_alpha   90.00
_cell.angle_beta   90.00
_cell.angle_gamma   90.00
#
_symmetry.space_group_name_H-M   'P 1'
#
loop_
_entity.id
_entity.type
_entity.pdbx_description
1 polymer ?
#
loop_
_entity_poly.entity_id
_entity_poly.type
_entity_poly.pdbx_seq_one_letter_code
_entity_poly.pdbx_strand_id
1 'polypeptide(L)'
;MGAEGVEPGAEEAVKAECHRVLWDMRPFEPVESQALLSELEAHVRALGPRVAALVPDLELEAGDLHGVALHILRQVDGVLSPSASDPQARLHDLAVTARALSGVIFLADKRARERATRPADDGGPAGWLVAGLGV
;
A
#
# COMPACT_ATOMS: atom_id res chain seq x y z
N MET A 1 3.47 4.39 32.03
CA MET A 1 3.29 5.46 31.02
C MET A 1 3.09 4.72 29.71
N GLY A 2 1.83 4.41 29.36
CA GLY A 2 1.53 3.63 28.16
C GLY A 2 1.68 4.55 26.96
N ALA A 3 2.51 4.16 25.99
CA ALA A 3 2.49 4.81 24.68
C ALA A 3 1.03 4.77 24.21
N GLU A 4 0.46 5.93 23.90
CA GLU A 4 -0.77 5.99 23.11
C GLU A 4 -0.50 5.17 21.85
N GLY A 5 -1.08 3.96 21.80
CA GLY A 5 -0.71 2.95 20.83
C GLY A 5 -1.08 3.46 19.46
N VAL A 6 -0.06 3.81 18.67
CA VAL A 6 -0.25 4.19 17.28
C VAL A 6 -0.92 3.02 16.56
N GLU A 7 -2.05 3.28 15.90
CA GLU A 7 -2.85 2.23 15.27
C GLU A 7 -2.04 1.55 14.15
N PRO A 8 -1.85 0.22 14.19
CA PRO A 8 -1.12 -0.48 13.14
C PRO A 8 -1.78 -0.29 11.76
N GLY A 9 -0.98 0.11 10.77
CA GLY A 9 -1.46 0.37 9.41
C GLY A 9 -2.04 1.77 9.20
N ALA A 10 -1.95 2.66 10.19
CA ALA A 10 -2.19 4.09 9.99
C ALA A 10 -1.14 4.69 9.04
N GLU A 11 -1.58 5.46 8.05
CA GLU A 11 -0.72 5.92 6.96
C GLU A 11 0.50 6.73 7.45
N GLU A 12 0.29 7.67 8.38
CA GLU A 12 1.36 8.51 8.90
C GLU A 12 2.35 7.74 9.80
N ALA A 13 1.87 6.73 10.52
CA ALA A 13 2.71 5.85 11.32
C ALA A 13 3.64 5.02 10.42
N VAL A 14 3.05 4.37 9.41
CA VAL A 14 3.78 3.57 8.43
C VAL A 14 4.81 4.43 7.70
N LYS A 15 4.45 5.66 7.30
CA LYS A 15 5.40 6.60 6.68
C LYS A 15 6.57 6.93 7.61
N ALA A 16 6.31 7.23 8.88
CA ALA A 16 7.34 7.61 9.83
C ALA A 16 8.34 6.46 10.08
N GLU A 17 7.83 5.25 10.32
CA GLU A 17 8.66 4.07 10.58
C GLU A 17 9.44 3.63 9.34
N CYS A 18 8.80 3.57 8.17
CA CYS A 18 9.49 3.31 6.91
C CYS A 18 10.55 4.37 6.61
N HIS A 19 10.28 5.65 6.91
CA HIS A 19 11.25 6.72 6.70
C HIS A 19 12.50 6.52 7.57
N ARG A 20 12.31 6.18 8.85
CA ARG A 20 13.42 5.88 9.75
C ARG A 20 14.28 4.74 9.19
N VAL A 21 13.68 3.61 8.83
CA VAL A 21 14.45 2.43 8.40
C VAL A 21 15.10 2.59 7.02
N LEU A 22 14.42 3.22 6.07
CA LEU A 22 14.88 3.27 4.67
C LEU A 22 15.75 4.50 4.36
N TRP A 23 15.70 5.57 5.16
CA TRP A 23 16.43 6.81 4.91
C TRP A 23 17.34 7.28 6.05
N ASP A 24 17.09 6.89 7.30
CA ASP A 24 18.01 7.20 8.40
C ASP A 24 19.17 6.19 8.33
N MET A 25 20.23 6.55 7.60
CA MET A 25 21.41 5.71 7.31
C MET A 25 22.25 5.34 8.55
N ARG A 26 21.74 5.58 9.75
CA ARG A 26 22.42 5.31 11.02
C ARG A 26 22.19 3.85 11.43
N PRO A 27 23.20 3.18 12.02
CA PRO A 27 23.00 1.87 12.62
C PRO A 27 21.99 1.97 13.77
N PHE A 28 21.07 1.01 13.85
CA PHE A 28 20.13 0.90 14.95
C PHE A 28 20.73 0.05 16.09
N GLU A 29 20.59 0.55 17.32
CA GLU A 29 20.95 -0.22 18.50
C GLU A 29 20.02 -1.45 18.64
N PRO A 30 20.47 -2.57 19.22
CA PRO A 30 19.69 -3.82 19.25
C PRO A 30 18.26 -3.69 19.79
N VAL A 31 18.07 -2.85 20.81
CA VAL A 31 16.74 -2.60 21.41
C VAL A 31 15.84 -1.80 20.47
N GLU A 32 16.40 -0.80 19.79
CA GLU A 32 15.66 0.01 18.81
C GLU A 32 15.28 -0.84 17.60
N SER A 33 16.21 -1.66 17.10
CA SER A 33 15.96 -2.63 16.03
C SER A 33 14.82 -3.58 16.37
N GLN A 34 14.79 -4.10 17.60
CA GLN A 34 13.74 -5.02 18.03
C GLN A 34 12.36 -4.33 18.13
N ALA A 35 12.32 -3.08 18.60
CA ALA A 35 11.10 -2.29 18.62
C ALA A 35 10.58 -2.03 17.19
N LEU A 36 11.44 -1.52 16.30
CA LEU A 36 11.09 -1.26 14.90
C LEU A 36 10.65 -2.51 14.14
N LEU A 37 11.28 -3.67 14.41
CA LEU A 37 10.84 -4.94 13.84
C LEU A 37 9.40 -5.26 14.27
N SER A 38 9.09 -5.13 15.56
CA SER A 38 7.75 -5.40 16.09
C SER A 38 6.70 -4.44 15.52
N GLU A 39 7.03 -3.16 15.41
CA GLU A 39 6.13 -2.11 14.88
C GLU A 39 5.84 -2.35 13.38
N LEU A 40 6.89 -2.55 12.58
CA LEU A 40 6.75 -2.82 11.14
C LEU A 40 6.02 -4.15 10.86
N GLU A 41 6.27 -5.20 11.65
CA GLU A 41 5.51 -6.44 11.55
C GLU A 41 4.01 -6.21 11.81
N ALA A 42 3.66 -5.41 12.82
CA ALA A 42 2.28 -5.09 13.12
C ALA A 42 1.64 -4.32 11.96
N HIS A 43 2.36 -3.39 11.35
CA HIS A 43 1.92 -2.68 10.13
C HIS A 43 1.70 -3.63 8.96
N VAL A 44 2.65 -4.53 8.65
CA VAL A 44 2.49 -5.50 7.56
C VAL A 44 1.29 -6.42 7.81
N ARG A 45 1.10 -6.92 9.04
CA ARG A 45 -0.07 -7.75 9.41
C ARG A 45 -1.39 -7.00 9.29
N ALA A 46 -1.41 -5.70 9.54
CA ALA A 46 -2.62 -4.87 9.40
C ALA A 46 -2.92 -4.52 7.93
N LEU A 47 -1.89 -4.22 7.14
CA LEU A 47 -2.03 -3.75 5.76
C LEU A 47 -2.24 -4.90 4.76
N GLY A 48 -1.64 -6.07 4.99
CA GLY A 48 -1.74 -7.23 4.10
C GLY A 48 -3.19 -7.63 3.78
N PRO A 49 -4.04 -7.90 4.78
CA PRO A 49 -5.45 -8.23 4.56
C PRO A 49 -6.23 -7.12 3.85
N ARG A 50 -5.91 -5.84 4.11
CA ARG A 50 -6.54 -4.70 3.45
C ARG A 50 -6.22 -4.69 1.95
N VAL A 51 -4.97 -4.93 1.57
CA VAL A 51 -4.58 -5.06 0.16
C VAL A 51 -5.22 -6.29 -0.48
N ALA A 52 -5.25 -7.43 0.21
CA ALA A 52 -5.92 -8.63 -0.30
C ALA A 52 -7.41 -8.41 -0.60
N ALA A 53 -8.11 -7.63 0.24
CA ALA A 53 -9.50 -7.26 0.00
C ALA A 53 -9.70 -6.35 -1.23
N LEU A 54 -8.67 -5.56 -1.61
CA LEU A 54 -8.73 -4.67 -2.77
C LEU A 54 -8.43 -5.38 -4.10
N VAL A 55 -7.74 -6.54 -4.08
CA VAL A 55 -7.28 -7.24 -5.30
C VAL A 55 -8.39 -7.47 -6.35
N PRO A 56 -9.61 -7.92 -5.99
CA PRO A 56 -10.68 -8.14 -6.97
C PRO A 56 -11.08 -6.86 -7.70
N ASP A 57 -11.13 -5.72 -6.99
CA ASP A 57 -11.51 -4.44 -7.58
C ASP A 57 -10.41 -3.91 -8.52
N LEU A 58 -9.14 -4.25 -8.24
CA LEU A 58 -8.00 -3.85 -9.06
C LEU A 58 -7.92 -4.60 -10.40
N GLU A 59 -8.46 -5.82 -10.50
CA GLU A 59 -8.46 -6.61 -11.74
C GLU A 59 -9.25 -5.92 -12.87
N LEU A 60 -10.28 -5.18 -12.48
CA LEU A 60 -11.18 -4.48 -13.39
C LEU A 60 -10.59 -3.15 -13.90
N GLU A 61 -9.42 -2.75 -13.41
CA GLU A 61 -8.81 -1.45 -13.71
C GLU A 61 -7.75 -1.55 -14.81
N ALA A 62 -7.65 -0.50 -15.63
CA ALA A 62 -6.58 -0.39 -16.61
C ALA A 62 -5.25 -0.05 -15.92
N GLY A 63 -4.28 -0.95 -16.00
CA GLY A 63 -2.92 -0.77 -15.48
C GLY A 63 -2.41 -1.98 -14.71
N ASP A 64 -1.17 -1.90 -14.24
CA ASP A 64 -0.48 -3.03 -13.58
C ASP A 64 -0.61 -3.03 -12.04
N LEU A 65 -1.55 -2.27 -11.46
CA LEU A 65 -1.66 -2.22 -10.00
C LEU A 65 -2.10 -3.57 -9.42
N HIS A 66 -2.93 -4.33 -10.14
CA HIS A 66 -3.32 -5.69 -9.75
C HIS A 66 -2.11 -6.63 -9.66
N GLY A 67 -1.24 -6.62 -10.69
CA GLY A 67 -0.01 -7.42 -10.71
C GLY A 67 0.95 -7.04 -9.58
N VAL A 68 1.12 -5.74 -9.33
CA VAL A 68 1.90 -5.22 -8.20
C VAL A 68 1.33 -5.67 -6.85
N ALA A 69 0.01 -5.57 -6.64
CA ALA A 69 -0.63 -5.98 -5.40
C ALA A 69 -0.43 -7.48 -5.12
N LEU A 70 -0.65 -8.34 -6.12
CA LEU A 70 -0.41 -9.78 -6.01
C LEU A 70 1.06 -10.09 -5.71
N HIS A 71 1.99 -9.39 -6.38
CA HIS A 71 3.40 -9.56 -6.12
C HIS A 71 3.76 -9.23 -4.66
N ILE A 72 3.27 -8.09 -4.14
CA ILE A 72 3.53 -7.66 -2.76
C ILE A 72 2.92 -8.65 -1.76
N LEU A 73 1.69 -9.11 -1.98
CA LEU A 73 1.04 -10.09 -1.10
C LEU A 73 1.84 -11.39 -0.99
N ARG A 74 2.46 -11.85 -2.08
CA ARG A 74 3.36 -13.00 -2.04
C ARG A 74 4.62 -12.74 -1.18
N GLN A 75 5.09 -11.49 -1.10
CA GLN A 75 6.23 -11.14 -0.24
C GLN A 75 5.85 -11.06 1.24
N VAL A 76 4.60 -10.73 1.58
CA VAL A 76 4.11 -10.62 2.97
C VAL A 76 4.38 -11.90 3.75
N ASP A 77 4.08 -13.06 3.19
CA ASP A 77 4.32 -14.35 3.85
C ASP A 77 5.81 -14.58 4.12
N GLY A 78 6.67 -14.18 3.18
CA GLY A 78 8.12 -14.30 3.28
C GLY A 78 8.73 -13.43 4.38
N VAL A 79 8.28 -12.18 4.50
CA VAL A 79 8.81 -11.24 5.52
C VAL A 79 8.25 -11.49 6.92
N LEU A 80 7.04 -12.06 7.03
CA LEU A 80 6.43 -12.42 8.31
C LEU A 80 6.91 -13.77 8.86
N SER A 81 7.41 -14.67 8.01
CA SER A 81 7.96 -15.98 8.40
C SER A 81 9.41 -16.17 7.93
N PRO A 82 10.35 -15.34 8.41
CA PRO A 82 11.72 -15.35 7.89
C PRO A 82 12.49 -16.59 8.33
N SER A 83 13.15 -17.25 7.39
CA SER A 83 14.20 -18.24 7.69
C SER A 83 15.51 -17.50 7.98
N ALA A 84 15.92 -17.45 9.26
CA ALA A 84 17.22 -16.93 9.73
C ALA A 84 17.82 -15.79 8.87
N SER A 85 17.26 -14.59 8.99
CA SER A 85 17.71 -13.39 8.28
C SER A 85 18.53 -12.46 9.20
N ASP A 86 19.48 -11.73 8.62
CA ASP A 86 20.16 -10.62 9.27
C ASP A 86 19.14 -9.57 9.77
N PRO A 87 19.22 -9.08 11.02
CA PRO A 87 18.22 -8.16 11.57
C PRO A 87 18.04 -6.87 10.76
N GLN A 88 19.11 -6.34 10.16
CA GLN A 88 19.05 -5.12 9.36
C GLN A 88 18.39 -5.39 8.01
N ALA A 89 18.75 -6.50 7.36
CA ALA A 89 18.05 -6.97 6.16
C ALA A 89 16.56 -7.18 6.43
N ARG A 90 16.21 -7.78 7.57
CA ARG A 90 14.82 -7.99 7.98
C ARG A 90 14.06 -6.69 8.21
N LEU A 91 14.66 -5.70 8.87
CA LEU A 91 14.08 -4.37 9.04
C LEU A 91 13.80 -3.73 7.68
N HIS A 92 14.78 -3.77 6.78
CA HIS A 92 14.65 -3.22 5.44
C HIS A 92 13.51 -3.90 4.66
N ASP A 93 13.46 -5.24 4.65
CA ASP A 93 12.43 -6.00 3.94
C ASP A 93 11.02 -5.71 4.46
N LEU A 94 10.86 -5.62 5.79
CA LEU A 94 9.59 -5.23 6.41
C LEU A 94 9.21 -3.78 6.07
N ALA A 95 10.16 -2.84 6.10
CA ALA A 95 9.91 -1.45 5.77
C ALA A 95 9.53 -1.26 4.29
N VAL A 96 10.21 -1.95 3.36
CA VAL A 96 9.86 -1.96 1.93
C VAL A 96 8.47 -2.54 1.74
N THR A 97 8.16 -3.67 2.38
CA THR A 97 6.85 -4.33 2.25
C THR A 97 5.73 -3.47 2.81
N ALA A 98 5.89 -2.90 4.01
CA ALA A 98 4.91 -1.99 4.61
C ALA A 98 4.68 -0.75 3.73
N ARG A 99 5.76 -0.16 3.20
CA ARG A 99 5.67 0.99 2.28
C ARG A 99 4.93 0.64 1.00
N ALA A 100 5.20 -0.52 0.42
CA ALA A 100 4.56 -0.98 -0.80
C ALA A 100 3.06 -1.23 -0.58
N LEU A 101 2.68 -1.93 0.50
CA LEU A 101 1.28 -2.15 0.88
C LEU A 101 0.53 -0.83 1.08
N SER A 102 1.11 0.11 1.84
CA SER A 102 0.55 1.45 2.05
C SER A 102 0.39 2.20 0.72
N GLY A 103 1.36 2.08 -0.19
CA GLY A 103 1.31 2.67 -1.52
C GLY A 103 0.18 2.12 -2.39
N VAL A 104 -0.06 0.80 -2.37
CA VAL A 104 -1.18 0.19 -3.10
C VAL A 104 -2.52 0.71 -2.60
N ILE A 105 -2.71 0.76 -1.28
CA ILE A 105 -3.95 1.29 -0.67
C ILE A 105 -4.17 2.75 -1.09
N PHE A 106 -3.14 3.59 -0.97
CA PHE A 106 -3.23 5.00 -1.37
C PHE A 106 -3.63 5.17 -2.84
N LEU A 107 -3.02 4.39 -3.75
CA LEU A 107 -3.33 4.46 -5.18
C LEU A 107 -4.73 3.93 -5.49
N ALA A 108 -5.17 2.86 -4.83
CA ALA A 108 -6.52 2.32 -4.96
C ALA A 108 -7.56 3.36 -4.51
N ASP A 109 -7.36 3.97 -3.33
CA ASP A 109 -8.23 5.02 -2.81
C ASP A 109 -8.27 6.25 -3.73
N LYS A 110 -7.12 6.66 -4.26
CA LYS A 110 -7.04 7.77 -5.21
C LYS A 110 -7.87 7.48 -6.46
N ARG A 111 -7.74 6.28 -7.04
CA ARG A 111 -8.52 5.88 -8.23
C ARG A 111 -10.01 5.75 -7.94
N ALA A 112 -10.38 5.21 -6.78
CA ALA A 112 -11.77 5.13 -6.35
C ALA A 112 -12.41 6.53 -6.27
N ARG A 113 -11.69 7.52 -5.74
CA ARG A 113 -12.14 8.92 -5.71
C ARG A 113 -12.26 9.53 -7.10
N GLU A 114 -11.26 9.31 -7.97
CA GLU A 114 -11.30 9.79 -9.36
C GLU A 114 -12.52 9.24 -10.11
N ARG A 115 -12.86 7.95 -9.92
CA ARG A 115 -14.08 7.33 -10.47
C ARG A 115 -15.35 7.99 -9.95
N ALA A 116 -15.45 8.24 -8.64
CA ALA A 116 -16.61 8.88 -8.04
C ALA A 116 -16.83 10.31 -8.56
N THR A 117 -15.77 11.00 -8.97
CA THR A 117 -15.83 12.36 -9.53
C THR A 117 -15.96 12.41 -11.05
N ARG A 118 -15.83 11.27 -11.75
CA ARG A 118 -15.95 11.24 -13.20
C ARG A 118 -17.41 11.50 -13.58
N PRO A 119 -17.73 12.58 -14.31
CA PRO A 119 -19.08 12.76 -14.82
C PRO A 119 -19.43 11.54 -15.66
N ALA A 120 -20.64 11.01 -15.51
CA ALA A 120 -21.16 9.99 -16.40
C ALA A 120 -21.02 10.54 -17.81
N ASP A 121 -20.18 9.90 -18.62
CA ASP A 121 -20.08 10.22 -20.03
C ASP A 121 -21.43 9.81 -20.62
N ASP A 122 -22.39 10.75 -20.67
CA ASP A 122 -23.67 10.66 -21.38
C ASP A 122 -23.38 10.69 -22.90
N GLY A 123 -22.43 9.85 -23.33
CA GLY A 123 -22.16 9.50 -24.71
C GLY A 123 -23.10 8.39 -25.14
N GLY A 124 -24.41 8.62 -25.05
CA GLY A 124 -25.36 7.81 -25.78
C GLY A 124 -24.99 7.82 -27.27
N PRO A 125 -25.24 6.73 -28.03
CA PRO A 125 -24.79 6.57 -29.42
C PRO A 125 -25.33 7.60 -30.44
N ALA A 126 -26.08 8.60 -29.99
CA ALA A 126 -26.70 9.65 -30.79
C ALA A 126 -25.92 10.99 -30.78
N GLY A 127 -24.89 11.17 -29.94
CA GLY A 127 -24.21 12.47 -29.76
C GLY A 127 -23.50 13.03 -31.00
N TRP A 128 -23.14 12.18 -31.97
CA TRP A 128 -22.47 12.59 -33.21
C TRP A 128 -23.44 12.85 -34.37
N LEU A 129 -24.71 12.45 -34.27
CA LEU A 129 -25.69 12.57 -35.36
C LEU A 129 -26.44 13.91 -35.37
N VAL A 130 -26.38 14.70 -34.28
CA VAL A 130 -27.09 15.99 -34.19
C VAL A 130 -26.26 17.16 -34.72
N ALA A 131 -24.94 17.02 -34.82
CA ALA A 131 -24.06 18.10 -35.31
C ALA A 131 -24.02 18.23 -36.85
N GLY A 132 -24.66 17.32 -37.60
CA GLY A 132 -24.59 17.27 -39.07
C GLY A 132 -25.87 17.64 -39.82
N LEU A 133 -26.96 17.99 -39.13
CA LEU A 133 -28.25 18.32 -39.75
C LEU A 133 -28.79 19.63 -39.18
N GLY A 134 -28.27 20.76 -39.68
CA GLY A 134 -28.72 22.07 -39.28
C GLY A 134 -28.25 23.18 -40.22
N VAL A 135 -28.99 23.34 -41.32
CA VAL A 135 -29.13 24.51 -42.23
C VAL A 135 -27.91 24.92 -43.06
#